data_AF-A0A6J1QUD0-F1
#
_entry.id   AF-A0A6J1QUD0-F1
#
_cell.length_a   1.000
_cell.length_b   1.000
_cell.length_c   1.000
_cell.angle_alpha   90.00
_cell.angle_beta   90.00
_cell.angle_gamma   90.00
#
_symmetry.space_group_name_H-M   'P 1'
#
loop_
_entity.id
_entity.type
_entity.pdbx_description
1 polymer ?
#
loop_
_entity_poly.entity_id
_entity_poly.type
_entity_poly.pdbx_seq_one_letter_code
_entity_poly.pdbx_strand_id
1 'polypeptide(L)'
;MIANGLARYAINIANIPWTVSRHELRLYFSQFGCVTDAFVGFDKKTGIHQHYGYVTFLKTEDVNSVLERKHSLEGKDLVVSRKK
;
A
#
# COMPACT_ATOMS: atom_id res chain seq x y z
N MET A 1 -25.54 -1.93 0.40
CA MET A 1 -24.63 -1.34 1.41
C MET A 1 -23.35 -0.90 0.69
N ILE A 2 -23.04 0.39 0.76
CA ILE A 2 -22.32 1.13 -0.27
C ILE A 2 -20.80 1.00 -0.05
N ALA A 3 -20.13 0.15 -0.82
CA ALA A 3 -18.67 0.00 -0.80
C ALA A 3 -17.92 1.09 -1.61
N ASN A 4 -18.59 2.18 -2.01
CA ASN A 4 -18.03 3.23 -2.88
C ASN A 4 -17.22 4.31 -2.13
N GLY A 5 -16.90 4.08 -0.86
CA GLY A 5 -16.26 5.06 0.03
C GLY A 5 -14.81 4.79 0.39
N LEU A 6 -14.32 3.55 0.25
CA LEU A 6 -12.98 3.17 0.75
C LEU A 6 -11.88 3.36 -0.30
N ALA A 7 -12.19 3.22 -1.59
CA ALA A 7 -11.21 3.34 -2.68
C ALA A 7 -10.58 4.74 -2.77
N ARG A 8 -11.31 5.80 -2.38
CA ARG A 8 -10.84 7.19 -2.41
C ARG A 8 -9.70 7.50 -1.43
N TYR A 9 -9.55 6.68 -0.38
CA TYR A 9 -8.50 6.82 0.64
C TYR A 9 -7.41 5.76 0.49
N ALA A 10 -7.26 5.19 -0.70
CA ALA A 10 -6.29 4.15 -0.96
C ALA A 10 -5.15 4.63 -1.85
N ILE A 11 -3.98 4.03 -1.63
CA ILE A 11 -2.79 4.16 -2.47
C ILE A 11 -2.51 2.81 -3.13
N ASN A 12 -2.04 2.85 -4.37
CA ASN A 12 -1.40 1.71 -5.01
C ASN A 12 0.10 1.78 -4.74
N ILE A 13 0.67 0.66 -4.31
CA ILE A 13 2.12 0.48 -4.17
C ILE A 13 2.59 -0.51 -5.23
N ALA A 14 3.63 -0.15 -5.96
CA ALA A 14 4.33 -1.01 -6.89
C ALA A 14 5.84 -1.05 -6.54
N ASN A 15 6.56 -1.99 -7.14
CA ASN A 15 7.97 -2.28 -6.86
C ASN A 15 8.24 -2.74 -5.42
N ILE A 16 7.28 -3.45 -4.81
CA ILE A 16 7.43 -4.02 -3.47
C ILE A 16 8.46 -5.17 -3.51
N PRO A 17 9.44 -5.24 -2.60
CA PRO A 17 10.31 -6.41 -2.47
C PRO A 17 9.52 -7.69 -2.24
N TRP A 18 9.98 -8.80 -2.82
CA TRP A 18 9.34 -10.12 -2.71
C TRP A 18 9.31 -10.68 -1.28
N THR A 19 10.21 -10.19 -0.43
CA THR A 19 10.34 -10.45 1.00
C THR A 19 9.31 -9.69 1.84
N VAL A 20 8.77 -8.58 1.33
CA VAL A 20 7.83 -7.72 2.07
C VAL A 20 6.42 -8.30 2.04
N SER A 21 5.93 -8.60 3.24
CA SER A 21 4.57 -9.09 3.47
C SER A 21 3.54 -7.97 3.62
N ARG A 22 2.26 -8.34 3.56
CA ARG A 22 1.14 -7.43 3.91
C ARG A 22 1.33 -6.79 5.29
N HIS A 23 1.83 -7.56 6.25
CA HIS A 23 1.98 -7.10 7.63
C HIS A 23 3.03 -6.00 7.73
N GLU A 24 4.19 -6.18 7.11
CA GLU A 24 5.25 -5.17 7.08
C GLU A 24 4.82 -3.92 6.33
N LEU A 25 4.12 -4.09 5.21
CA LEU A 25 3.62 -2.97 4.43
C LEU A 25 2.60 -2.17 5.26
N ARG A 26 1.70 -2.85 5.98
CA ARG A 26 0.79 -2.20 6.93
C ARG A 26 1.55 -1.47 8.05
N LEU A 27 2.53 -2.10 8.68
CA LEU A 27 3.33 -1.50 9.75
C LEU A 27 4.05 -0.24 9.28
N TYR A 28 4.72 -0.32 8.13
CA TYR A 28 5.43 0.80 7.54
C TYR A 28 4.49 1.97 7.21
N PHE A 29 3.34 1.71 6.57
CA PHE A 29 2.42 2.78 6.23
C PHE A 29 1.62 3.32 7.44
N SER A 30 1.54 2.55 8.53
CA SER A 30 0.87 2.99 9.77
C SER A 30 1.58 4.17 10.46
N GLN A 31 2.85 4.42 10.15
CA GLN A 31 3.56 5.60 10.67
C GLN A 31 3.08 6.93 10.07
N PHE A 32 2.37 6.88 8.93
CA PHE A 32 1.85 8.07 8.25
C PHE A 32 0.37 8.31 8.54
N GLY A 33 -0.34 7.33 9.08
CA GLY A 33 -1.78 7.42 9.29
C GLY A 33 -2.43 6.11 9.70
N CYS A 34 -3.74 6.16 9.92
CA CYS A 34 -4.49 4.97 10.35
C CYS A 34 -4.82 4.08 9.15
N VAL A 35 -4.09 2.97 9.01
CA VAL A 35 -4.32 1.97 7.96
C VAL A 35 -5.53 1.11 8.33
N THR A 36 -6.59 1.21 7.52
CA THR A 36 -7.80 0.39 7.67
C THR A 36 -7.59 -0.98 7.06
N ASP A 37 -7.01 -1.03 5.86
CA ASP A 37 -6.79 -2.28 5.13
C ASP A 37 -5.48 -2.25 4.33
N ALA A 38 -4.89 -3.41 4.11
CA ALA A 38 -3.68 -3.56 3.30
C ALA A 38 -3.74 -4.86 2.51
N PHE A 39 -3.29 -4.79 1.27
CA PHE A 39 -3.25 -5.92 0.35
C PHE A 39 -1.92 -5.96 -0.38
N VAL A 40 -1.39 -7.16 -0.56
CA VAL A 40 -0.23 -7.43 -1.40
C VAL A 40 -0.66 -8.47 -2.41
N GLY A 41 -0.48 -8.14 -3.69
CA GLY A 41 -0.77 -9.01 -4.81
C GLY A 41 0.15 -10.20 -4.80
N PHE A 42 -0.45 -11.38 -4.86
CA PHE A 42 0.25 -12.65 -4.87
C PHE A 42 -0.20 -13.44 -6.08
N ASP A 43 0.75 -13.95 -6.87
CA ASP A 43 0.45 -14.84 -7.97
C ASP A 43 0.04 -16.21 -7.40
N LYS A 44 -1.25 -16.53 -7.47
CA LYS A 44 -1.78 -17.79 -6.95
C LYS A 44 -1.26 -19.03 -7.68
N LYS A 45 -0.66 -18.90 -8.87
CA LYS A 45 -0.14 -20.03 -9.66
C LYS A 45 1.31 -20.32 -9.33
N THR A 46 2.15 -19.29 -9.20
CA THR A 46 3.60 -19.47 -8.94
C THR A 46 3.94 -19.38 -7.46
N GLY A 47 3.05 -18.84 -6.64
CA GLY A 47 3.35 -18.60 -5.24
C GLY A 47 4.25 -17.37 -5.03
N ILE A 48 4.42 -16.53 -6.04
CA ILE A 48 5.39 -15.43 -6.03
C ILE A 48 4.65 -14.09 -5.86
N HIS A 49 5.18 -13.24 -5.00
CA HIS A 49 4.69 -11.87 -4.80
C HIS A 49 4.77 -11.07 -6.11
N GLN A 50 3.67 -10.47 -6.54
CA GLN A 50 3.60 -9.73 -7.82
C GLN A 50 4.17 -8.30 -7.71
N HIS A 51 4.99 -8.02 -6.69
CA HIS A 51 5.64 -6.73 -6.46
C HIS A 51 4.67 -5.52 -6.44
N TYR A 52 3.37 -5.76 -6.24
CA TYR A 52 2.35 -4.71 -6.11
C TYR A 52 1.41 -4.99 -4.94
N GLY A 53 0.75 -3.93 -4.48
CA GLY A 53 -0.19 -3.96 -3.38
C GLY A 53 -0.99 -2.66 -3.31
N TYR A 54 -1.88 -2.57 -2.35
CA TYR A 54 -2.53 -1.32 -2.00
C TYR A 54 -2.70 -1.21 -0.48
N VAL A 55 -2.77 0.02 -0.01
CA VAL A 55 -3.08 0.34 1.38
C VAL A 55 -4.24 1.32 1.39
N THR A 56 -5.20 1.07 2.26
CA THR A 56 -6.35 1.92 2.49
C THR A 56 -6.18 2.60 3.84
N PHE A 57 -6.34 3.92 3.86
CA PHE A 57 -6.28 4.73 5.06
C PHE A 57 -7.68 5.12 5.51
N LEU A 58 -7.76 5.63 6.74
CA LEU A 58 -8.99 6.20 7.28
C LEU A 58 -9.26 7.61 6.74
N LYS A 59 -8.20 8.39 6.46
CA LYS A 59 -8.28 9.80 6.07
C LYS A 59 -7.57 10.09 4.75
N THR A 60 -8.04 11.12 4.03
CA THR A 60 -7.38 11.62 2.81
C THR A 60 -6.05 12.32 3.11
N GLU A 61 -5.91 12.94 4.28
CA GLU A 61 -4.69 13.63 4.71
C GLU A 61 -3.50 12.66 4.80
N ASP A 62 -3.75 11.45 5.32
CA ASP A 62 -2.78 10.37 5.39
C ASP A 62 -2.27 9.97 3.99
N VAL A 63 -3.19 9.87 3.02
CA VAL A 63 -2.85 9.57 1.61
C VAL A 63 -1.96 10.65 1.01
N ASN A 64 -2.26 11.93 1.25
CA ASN A 64 -1.46 13.03 0.72
C ASN A 64 -0.05 13.03 1.34
N SER A 65 0.03 12.83 2.66
CA SER A 65 1.30 12.78 3.39
C SER A 65 2.22 11.67 2.89
N VAL A 66 1.65 10.55 2.49
CA VAL A 66 2.37 9.45 1.83
C VAL A 66 2.82 9.86 0.42
N LEU A 67 1.94 10.43 -0.40
CA LEU A 67 2.28 10.81 -1.78
C LEU A 67 3.34 11.93 -1.88
N GLU A 68 3.46 12.77 -0.85
CA GLU A 68 4.48 13.82 -0.77
C GLU A 68 5.88 13.30 -0.42
N ARG A 69 5.99 12.04 0.01
CA ARG A 69 7.26 11.43 0.45
C ARG A 69 7.69 10.31 -0.49
N LYS A 70 9.00 10.10 -0.57
CA LYS A 70 9.57 8.89 -1.16
C LYS A 70 9.56 7.79 -0.11
N HIS A 71 9.26 6.56 -0.54
CA HIS A 71 9.25 5.40 0.33
C HIS A 71 10.22 4.37 -0.19
N SER A 72 10.97 3.75 0.71
CA SER A 72 11.85 2.65 0.38
C SER A 72 11.76 1.57 1.45
N LEU A 73 11.79 0.32 1.00
CA LEU A 73 11.84 -0.87 1.87
C LEU A 73 12.98 -1.76 1.39
N GLU A 74 13.82 -2.20 2.33
CA GLU A 74 14.98 -3.07 2.05
C GLU A 74 15.90 -2.54 0.93
N GLY A 75 16.05 -1.21 0.86
CA GLY A 75 16.87 -0.55 -0.16
C GLY A 75 16.25 -0.46 -1.56
N LYS A 76 14.98 -0.88 -1.73
CA LYS A 76 14.21 -0.64 -2.95
C LYS A 76 13.24 0.51 -2.77
N ASP A 77 13.23 1.42 -3.74
CA ASP A 77 12.23 2.50 -3.81
C ASP A 77 10.87 1.94 -4.22
N LEU A 78 9.86 2.22 -3.40
CA LEU A 78 8.47 1.90 -3.67
C LEU A 78 7.87 2.96 -4.58
N VAL A 79 7.09 2.52 -5.56
CA VAL A 79 6.30 3.42 -6.40
C VAL A 79 4.92 3.55 -5.79
N VAL A 80 4.62 4.71 -5.20
CA VAL A 80 3.32 4.98 -4.60
C VAL A 80 2.52 5.91 -5.48
N SER A 81 1.26 5.57 -5.74
CA SER A 81 0.33 6.40 -6.52
C SER A 81 -1.07 6.40 -5.90
N ARG A 82 -1.82 7.48 -6.10
CA ARG A 82 -3.22 7.52 -5.64
C ARG A 82 -4.02 6.48 -6.41
N LYS A 83 -4.80 5.65 -5.70
CA LYS A 83 -5.71 4.69 -6.33
C LYS A 83 -6.83 5.48 -7.03
N LYS A 84 -6.91 5.37 -8.36
CA LYS A 84 -7.97 5.96 -9.19
C LYS A 84 -9.24 5.14 -9.10
#